data_AF-A0A970HLT3-F1
#
_entry.id   AF-A0A970HLT3-F1
#
_cell.length_a   1.000
_cell.length_b   1.000
_cell.length_c   1.000
_cell.angle_alpha   90.00
_cell.angle_beta   90.00
_cell.angle_gamma   90.00
#
_symmetry.space_group_name_H-M   'P 1'
#
loop_
_entity.id
_entity.type
_entity.pdbx_description
1 polymer ?
#
loop_
_entity_poly.entity_id
_entity_poly.type
_entity_poly.pdbx_seq_one_letter_code
_entity_poly.pdbx_strand_id
1 'polypeptide(L)'
;MKRQHKFLISLCLVLVIASTAWASFFSRKVTVEVVDLAGNSRQVDLNALPAVSEAGGFKKTTGTIVGPATFTGPRLSDVIGGAEFGPDCALEVTASDGYTMTLSYEQVQGNVMTYDRDGQALKIGVPNVLVALKSSDPKLNEGFPRIIFTGPDAPLTDGHFWVKDVARLRVVPAVSGWEIKLEGLEEAVMDRSTFESTATCPVTPHPGRKWETEAKDGSTEVYEGIGLWVLVSMVDGGDAPEGHYRFNRELADAGYKVQVFAEDGHVAEFSSQEVAYNNDIFLAYLKNGKPLDEDEGPVKLVGPGLPSKKHSVKQVALIRLVELPE
;
A
#
# COMPACT_ATOMS: atom_id res chain seq x y z
N MET A 1 -74.34 47.77 -41.31
CA MET A 1 -72.95 48.30 -41.37
C MET A 1 -72.45 48.63 -39.96
N LYS A 2 -71.56 47.75 -39.48
CA LYS A 2 -70.54 47.78 -38.41
C LYS A 2 -70.79 48.58 -37.10
N ARG A 3 -71.24 47.81 -36.11
CA ARG A 3 -71.03 47.93 -34.65
C ARG A 3 -69.52 47.94 -34.32
N GLN A 4 -69.05 48.82 -33.46
CA GLN A 4 -67.73 48.73 -32.82
C GLN A 4 -67.90 48.90 -31.31
N HIS A 5 -67.72 47.80 -30.58
CA HIS A 5 -67.67 47.74 -29.12
C HIS A 5 -66.29 48.20 -28.64
N LYS A 6 -66.24 49.19 -27.74
CA LYS A 6 -65.03 49.49 -26.96
C LYS A 6 -65.06 48.64 -25.70
N PHE A 7 -64.33 47.52 -25.73
CA PHE A 7 -64.05 46.70 -24.57
C PHE A 7 -62.84 47.28 -23.82
N LEU A 8 -62.99 47.47 -22.50
CA LEU A 8 -61.90 47.58 -21.54
C LEU A 8 -61.04 46.32 -21.63
N ILE A 9 -59.72 46.47 -21.78
CA ILE A 9 -58.76 45.42 -21.48
C ILE A 9 -57.78 46.00 -20.44
N SER A 10 -57.97 45.55 -19.20
CA SER A 10 -57.04 45.73 -18.10
C SER A 10 -55.82 44.83 -18.36
N LEU A 11 -54.67 45.43 -18.66
CA LEU A 11 -53.42 44.71 -18.88
C LEU A 11 -52.77 44.45 -17.50
N CYS A 12 -53.06 43.28 -16.92
CA CYS A 12 -52.26 42.75 -15.81
C CYS A 12 -50.90 42.32 -16.36
N LEU A 13 -49.88 43.14 -16.09
CA LEU A 13 -48.48 42.84 -16.34
C LEU A 13 -48.01 41.78 -15.32
N VAL A 14 -48.10 40.50 -15.68
CA VAL A 14 -47.44 39.43 -14.92
C VAL A 14 -45.98 39.39 -15.37
N LEU A 15 -45.10 39.98 -14.56
CA LEU A 15 -43.66 39.81 -14.65
C LEU A 15 -43.33 38.37 -14.25
N VAL A 16 -43.21 37.47 -15.23
CA VAL A 16 -42.55 36.18 -15.03
C VAL A 16 -41.04 36.45 -14.97
N ILE A 17 -40.52 36.62 -13.76
CA ILE A 17 -39.09 36.57 -13.52
C ILE A 17 -38.70 35.11 -13.70
N ALA A 18 -38.22 34.77 -14.90
CA ALA A 18 -37.51 33.53 -15.13
C ALA A 18 -36.16 33.64 -14.41
N SER A 19 -36.14 33.26 -13.13
CA SER A 19 -34.90 33.02 -12.39
C SER A 19 -34.27 31.75 -12.97
N THR A 20 -33.46 31.90 -14.01
CA THR A 20 -32.46 30.89 -14.35
C THR A 20 -31.43 30.91 -13.23
N ALA A 21 -31.73 30.20 -12.14
CA ALA A 21 -30.72 29.76 -11.20
C ALA A 21 -29.78 28.84 -11.98
N TRP A 22 -28.71 29.41 -12.54
CA TRP A 22 -27.50 28.68 -12.82
C TRP A 22 -26.97 28.20 -11.46
N ALA A 23 -27.53 27.10 -10.97
CA ALA A 23 -26.87 26.27 -9.99
C ALA A 23 -25.60 25.78 -10.69
N SER A 24 -24.52 26.52 -10.52
CA SER A 24 -23.19 26.01 -10.74
C SER A 24 -23.05 24.83 -9.78
N PHE A 25 -23.32 23.64 -10.29
CA PHE A 25 -22.79 22.41 -9.72
C PHE A 25 -21.27 22.52 -9.88
N PHE A 26 -20.63 23.24 -8.95
CA PHE A 26 -19.21 23.04 -8.69
C PHE A 26 -19.12 21.60 -8.16
N SER A 27 -19.02 20.65 -9.08
CA SER A 27 -18.49 19.33 -8.76
C SER A 27 -17.20 19.59 -8.01
N ARG A 28 -17.16 19.19 -6.73
CA ARG A 28 -15.97 19.34 -5.90
C ARG A 28 -14.82 18.70 -6.69
N LYS A 29 -13.82 19.49 -7.08
CA LYS A 29 -12.65 18.97 -7.77
C LYS A 29 -12.01 17.92 -6.87
N VAL A 30 -11.82 16.72 -7.41
CA VAL A 30 -11.12 15.65 -6.72
C VAL A 30 -9.74 15.62 -7.35
N THR A 31 -8.74 16.11 -6.60
CA THR A 31 -7.39 16.31 -7.12
C THR A 31 -6.38 15.43 -6.41
N VAL A 32 -5.37 14.99 -7.14
CA VAL A 32 -4.17 14.32 -6.60
C VAL A 32 -2.92 15.10 -7.01
N GLU A 33 -1.93 15.14 -6.13
CA GLU A 33 -0.61 15.66 -6.45
C GLU A 33 0.17 14.62 -7.25
N VAL A 34 0.70 15.00 -8.42
CA VAL A 34 1.64 14.15 -9.18
C VAL A 34 3.00 14.82 -9.17
N VAL A 35 4.02 14.08 -8.76
CA VAL A 35 5.41 14.52 -8.71
C VAL A 35 6.24 13.69 -9.68
N ASP A 36 6.94 14.33 -10.61
CA ASP A 36 7.82 13.65 -11.55
C ASP A 36 9.16 13.24 -10.92
N LEU A 37 9.99 12.52 -11.68
CA LEU A 37 11.30 12.05 -11.22
C LEU A 37 12.27 13.19 -10.86
N ALA A 38 12.11 14.36 -11.49
CA ALA A 38 12.89 15.56 -11.22
C ALA A 38 12.39 16.34 -9.98
N GLY A 39 11.26 15.92 -9.39
CA GLY A 39 10.64 16.56 -8.23
C GLY A 39 9.66 17.69 -8.57
N ASN A 40 9.31 17.90 -9.84
CA ASN A 40 8.31 18.89 -10.22
C ASN A 40 6.91 18.36 -9.86
N SER A 41 6.14 19.19 -9.16
CA SER A 41 4.79 18.85 -8.69
C SER A 41 3.72 19.54 -9.53
N ARG A 42 2.63 18.83 -9.80
CA ARG A 42 1.39 19.35 -10.42
C ARG A 42 0.15 18.76 -9.77
N GLN A 43 -0.94 19.52 -9.78
CA GLN A 43 -2.25 19.04 -9.34
C GLN A 43 -3.03 18.48 -10.54
N VAL A 44 -3.58 17.28 -10.38
CA VAL A 44 -4.36 16.59 -11.42
C VAL A 44 -5.80 16.47 -10.98
N ASP A 45 -6.73 17.08 -11.72
CA ASP A 45 -8.17 16.94 -11.50
C ASP A 45 -8.67 15.64 -12.11
N LEU A 46 -8.96 14.66 -11.26
CA LEU A 46 -9.36 13.31 -11.67
C LEU A 46 -10.69 13.30 -12.43
N ASN A 47 -11.58 14.27 -12.18
CA ASN A 47 -12.85 14.38 -12.91
C ASN A 47 -12.68 14.91 -14.35
N ALA A 48 -11.53 15.52 -14.65
CA ALA A 48 -11.24 16.06 -15.99
C ALA A 48 -10.64 15.00 -16.94
N LEU A 49 -10.26 13.82 -16.42
CA LEU A 49 -9.69 12.74 -17.20
C LEU A 49 -10.78 11.75 -17.67
N PRO A 50 -10.58 11.06 -18.81
CA PRO A 50 -11.48 10.01 -19.25
C PRO A 50 -11.61 8.91 -18.19
N ALA A 51 -12.83 8.61 -17.77
CA ALA A 51 -13.11 7.55 -16.80
C ALA A 51 -13.60 6.27 -17.50
N VAL A 52 -13.16 5.13 -17.00
CA VAL A 52 -13.69 3.81 -17.37
C VAL A 52 -14.45 3.21 -16.19
N SER A 53 -15.33 2.24 -16.45
CA SER A 53 -16.04 1.49 -15.40
C SER A 53 -15.81 0.00 -15.60
N GLU A 54 -15.04 -0.60 -14.71
CA GLU A 54 -14.58 -1.98 -14.83
C GLU A 54 -14.67 -2.70 -13.48
N ALA A 55 -14.75 -4.04 -13.51
CA ALA A 55 -14.92 -4.84 -12.30
C ALA A 55 -13.57 -5.33 -11.76
N GLY A 56 -13.47 -5.47 -10.45
CA GLY A 56 -12.31 -6.00 -9.75
C GLY A 56 -12.60 -6.26 -8.28
N GLY A 57 -11.69 -6.93 -7.59
CA GLY A 57 -11.75 -7.13 -6.14
C GLY A 57 -10.38 -7.44 -5.58
N PHE A 58 -10.30 -7.71 -4.28
CA PHE A 58 -9.03 -7.99 -3.64
C PHE A 58 -9.13 -9.00 -2.51
N LYS A 59 -8.01 -9.67 -2.25
CA LYS A 59 -7.79 -10.54 -1.10
C LYS A 59 -7.04 -9.76 -0.03
N LYS A 60 -7.56 -9.75 1.20
CA LYS A 60 -6.83 -9.23 2.37
C LYS A 60 -5.73 -10.23 2.76
N THR A 61 -4.71 -9.77 3.48
CA THR A 61 -3.68 -10.66 4.06
C THR A 61 -4.30 -11.77 4.94
N THR A 62 -5.46 -11.51 5.54
CA THR A 62 -6.27 -12.45 6.32
C THR A 62 -6.96 -13.55 5.48
N GLY A 63 -6.77 -13.55 4.16
CA GLY A 63 -7.47 -14.43 3.22
C GLY A 63 -8.88 -13.99 2.82
N THR A 64 -9.46 -13.01 3.52
CA THR A 64 -10.82 -12.51 3.22
C THR A 64 -10.89 -11.85 1.83
N ILE A 65 -11.83 -12.29 1.00
CA ILE A 65 -12.12 -11.69 -0.31
C ILE A 65 -13.09 -10.51 -0.15
N VAL A 66 -12.78 -9.39 -0.81
CA VAL A 66 -13.61 -8.18 -0.87
C VAL A 66 -13.95 -7.87 -2.33
N GLY A 67 -15.24 -7.68 -2.60
CA GLY A 67 -15.75 -7.59 -3.96
C GLY A 67 -16.03 -8.98 -4.58
N PRO A 68 -16.08 -9.10 -5.91
CA PRO A 68 -15.81 -8.05 -6.88
C PRO A 68 -16.93 -6.99 -6.88
N ALA A 69 -16.57 -5.76 -7.26
CA ALA A 69 -17.51 -4.69 -7.56
C ALA A 69 -17.05 -3.95 -8.82
N THR A 70 -17.95 -3.18 -9.42
CA THR A 70 -17.58 -2.27 -10.51
C THR A 70 -17.10 -0.96 -9.91
N PHE A 71 -15.98 -0.46 -10.40
CA PHE A 71 -15.41 0.81 -9.97
C PHE A 71 -15.27 1.75 -11.16
N THR A 72 -15.41 3.05 -10.91
CA THR A 72 -15.31 4.08 -11.95
C THR A 72 -14.21 5.09 -11.62
N GLY A 73 -13.32 5.35 -12.59
CA GLY A 73 -12.28 6.37 -12.48
C GLY A 73 -11.34 6.38 -13.70
N PRO A 74 -10.42 7.35 -13.78
CA PRO A 74 -9.38 7.37 -14.82
C PRO A 74 -8.36 6.25 -14.67
N ARG A 75 -7.69 5.90 -15.78
CA ARG A 75 -6.53 4.99 -15.76
C ARG A 75 -5.38 5.64 -15.01
N LEU A 76 -4.67 4.87 -14.19
CA LEU A 76 -3.52 5.36 -13.43
C LEU A 76 -2.46 5.99 -14.36
N SER A 77 -2.22 5.38 -15.54
CA SER A 77 -1.35 5.89 -16.59
C SER A 77 -1.71 7.31 -17.05
N ASP A 78 -3.00 7.62 -17.15
CA ASP A 78 -3.48 8.92 -17.60
C ASP A 78 -3.35 9.97 -16.48
N VAL A 79 -3.50 9.54 -15.21
CA VAL A 79 -3.30 10.40 -14.04
C VAL A 79 -1.83 10.80 -13.91
N ILE A 80 -0.90 9.85 -13.99
CA ILE A 80 0.54 10.14 -13.96
C ILE A 80 1.02 10.87 -15.22
N GLY A 81 0.25 10.79 -16.31
CA GLY A 81 0.59 11.30 -17.65
C GLY A 81 1.26 12.68 -17.67
N GLY A 82 2.40 12.77 -18.37
CA GLY A 82 3.25 13.96 -18.39
C GLY A 82 4.41 13.91 -17.39
N ALA A 83 4.41 12.98 -16.43
CA ALA A 83 5.64 12.56 -15.75
C ALA A 83 6.35 11.50 -16.60
N GLU A 84 7.67 11.62 -16.78
CA GLU A 84 8.47 10.54 -17.36
C GLU A 84 8.31 9.29 -16.48
N PHE A 85 7.74 8.22 -17.03
CA PHE A 85 7.53 6.95 -16.33
C PHE A 85 7.85 5.80 -17.26
N GLY A 86 8.88 5.04 -16.92
CA GLY A 86 9.38 3.91 -17.71
C GLY A 86 9.88 2.76 -16.83
N PRO A 87 10.49 1.73 -17.44
CA PRO A 87 11.01 0.56 -16.71
C PRO A 87 11.99 0.88 -15.58
N ASP A 88 12.71 2.01 -15.70
CA ASP A 88 13.68 2.47 -14.70
C ASP A 88 13.02 3.29 -13.57
N CYS A 89 11.68 3.25 -13.47
CA CYS A 89 10.90 4.01 -12.50
C CYS A 89 10.03 3.09 -11.64
N ALA A 90 9.65 3.60 -10.48
CA ALA A 90 8.60 3.08 -9.64
C ALA A 90 7.66 4.22 -9.22
N LEU A 91 6.51 3.87 -8.64
CA LEU A 91 5.49 4.83 -8.22
C LEU A 91 5.24 4.72 -6.72
N GLU A 92 5.70 5.72 -5.98
CA GLU A 92 5.32 5.93 -4.58
C GLU A 92 3.91 6.52 -4.53
N VAL A 93 2.99 5.80 -3.90
CA VAL A 93 1.60 6.20 -3.66
C VAL A 93 1.49 6.59 -2.20
N THR A 94 1.10 7.83 -1.91
CA THR A 94 0.87 8.33 -0.55
C THR A 94 -0.60 8.63 -0.33
N ALA A 95 -1.18 8.02 0.70
CA ALA A 95 -2.53 8.30 1.17
C ALA A 95 -2.55 9.55 2.07
N SER A 96 -3.75 10.11 2.26
CA SER A 96 -3.95 11.32 3.08
C SER A 96 -3.63 11.15 4.56
N ASP A 97 -3.58 9.92 5.07
CA ASP A 97 -3.23 9.55 6.43
C ASP A 97 -1.71 9.30 6.63
N GLY A 98 -0.92 9.42 5.57
CA GLY A 98 0.53 9.21 5.59
C GLY A 98 0.97 7.78 5.27
N TYR A 99 0.04 6.84 5.04
CA TYR A 99 0.40 5.53 4.50
C TYR A 99 1.09 5.67 3.14
N THR A 100 2.17 4.92 2.94
CA THR A 100 2.91 4.89 1.66
C THR A 100 3.11 3.46 1.16
N MET A 101 3.08 3.31 -0.16
CA MET A 101 3.32 2.06 -0.88
C MET A 101 4.09 2.37 -2.16
N THR A 102 5.11 1.59 -2.49
CA THR A 102 5.82 1.74 -3.77
C THR A 102 5.47 0.61 -4.73
N LEU A 103 4.77 0.96 -5.83
CA LEU A 103 4.49 0.04 -6.92
C LEU A 103 5.66 0.04 -7.92
N SER A 104 6.16 -1.15 -8.30
CA SER A 104 7.15 -1.26 -9.38
C SER A 104 6.55 -0.84 -10.72
N TYR A 105 7.40 -0.63 -11.74
CA TYR A 105 6.94 -0.39 -13.10
C TYR A 105 5.94 -1.46 -13.55
N GLU A 106 6.27 -2.74 -13.36
CA GLU A 106 5.41 -3.85 -13.77
C GLU A 106 4.07 -3.84 -13.04
N GLN A 107 4.06 -3.53 -11.73
CA GLN A 107 2.84 -3.45 -10.93
C GLN A 107 1.94 -2.27 -11.36
N VAL A 108 2.51 -1.13 -11.75
CA VAL A 108 1.75 -0.01 -12.36
C VAL A 108 1.17 -0.40 -13.72
N GLN A 109 1.87 -1.25 -14.48
CA GLN A 109 1.32 -1.87 -15.70
C GLN A 109 0.31 -3.00 -15.42
N GLY A 110 0.02 -3.29 -14.16
CA GLY A 110 -0.93 -4.31 -13.75
C GLY A 110 -0.34 -5.71 -13.63
N ASN A 111 0.96 -5.93 -13.81
CA ASN A 111 1.58 -7.24 -13.58
C ASN A 111 1.63 -7.54 -12.08
N VAL A 112 0.56 -8.15 -11.58
CA VAL A 112 0.40 -8.52 -10.16
C VAL A 112 -0.15 -9.93 -10.04
N MET A 113 0.10 -10.55 -8.90
CA MET A 113 -0.49 -11.85 -8.60
C MET A 113 -2.02 -11.76 -8.59
N THR A 114 -2.68 -12.75 -9.18
CA THR A 114 -4.13 -12.85 -9.18
C THR A 114 -4.60 -14.11 -8.47
N TYR A 115 -5.82 -14.04 -7.94
CA TYR A 115 -6.44 -15.11 -7.16
C TYR A 115 -7.78 -15.52 -7.77
N ASP A 116 -8.16 -16.77 -7.54
CA ASP A 116 -9.52 -17.23 -7.78
C ASP A 116 -10.48 -16.81 -6.66
N ARG A 117 -11.75 -17.20 -6.78
CA ARG A 117 -12.81 -16.83 -5.83
C ARG A 117 -12.63 -17.44 -4.44
N ASP A 118 -11.87 -18.53 -4.35
CA ASP A 118 -11.54 -19.18 -3.08
C ASP A 118 -10.27 -18.58 -2.45
N GLY A 119 -9.67 -17.57 -3.10
CA GLY A 119 -8.46 -16.89 -2.64
C GLY A 119 -7.18 -17.66 -2.96
N GLN A 120 -7.25 -18.68 -3.81
CA GLN A 120 -6.09 -19.44 -4.23
C GLN A 120 -5.33 -18.72 -5.33
N ALA A 121 -4.01 -18.77 -5.21
CA ALA A 121 -3.08 -18.22 -6.18
C ALA A 121 -3.34 -18.82 -7.57
N LEU A 122 -3.58 -17.96 -8.56
CA LEU A 122 -3.63 -18.34 -9.97
C LEU A 122 -2.26 -18.11 -10.61
N LYS A 123 -2.08 -16.94 -11.22
CA LYS A 123 -0.85 -16.52 -11.89
C LYS A 123 -0.73 -15.00 -11.86
N ILE A 124 0.41 -14.49 -12.28
CA ILE A 124 0.56 -13.08 -12.60
C ILE A 124 -0.43 -12.74 -13.74
N GLY A 125 -1.36 -11.84 -13.44
CA GLY A 125 -2.30 -11.27 -14.39
C GLY A 125 -1.85 -9.89 -14.84
N VAL A 126 -2.59 -9.30 -15.79
CA VAL A 126 -2.39 -7.91 -16.25
C VAL A 126 -3.69 -7.10 -16.17
N PRO A 127 -4.33 -6.98 -14.98
CA PRO A 127 -5.43 -6.04 -14.77
C PRO A 127 -5.12 -4.61 -15.22
N ASN A 128 -6.17 -3.90 -15.64
CA ASN A 128 -6.16 -2.46 -15.75
C ASN A 128 -6.03 -1.82 -14.36
N VAL A 129 -5.17 -0.82 -14.22
CA VAL A 129 -4.97 -0.08 -12.98
C VAL A 129 -5.67 1.29 -13.07
N LEU A 130 -6.59 1.56 -12.16
CA LEU A 130 -7.38 2.79 -12.12
C LEU A 130 -7.14 3.58 -10.83
N VAL A 131 -7.39 4.88 -10.89
CA VAL A 131 -7.64 5.72 -9.71
C VAL A 131 -9.14 5.90 -9.59
N ALA A 132 -9.80 5.01 -8.86
CA ALA A 132 -11.24 5.01 -8.71
C ALA A 132 -11.75 6.18 -7.87
N LEU A 133 -12.95 6.65 -8.21
CA LEU A 133 -13.67 7.74 -7.55
C LEU A 133 -14.99 7.28 -6.91
N LYS A 134 -15.48 6.10 -7.31
CA LYS A 134 -16.72 5.49 -6.80
C LYS A 134 -16.76 3.98 -7.06
N SER A 135 -17.61 3.28 -6.30
CA SER A 135 -17.94 1.86 -6.49
C SER A 135 -19.44 1.68 -6.75
N SER A 136 -19.79 0.61 -7.45
CA SER A 136 -21.18 0.13 -7.58
C SER A 136 -21.69 -0.52 -6.30
N ASP A 137 -20.81 -1.03 -5.43
CA ASP A 137 -21.17 -1.57 -4.13
C ASP A 137 -21.15 -0.45 -3.08
N PRO A 138 -22.29 -0.10 -2.46
CA PRO A 138 -22.36 0.92 -1.43
C PRO A 138 -21.41 0.66 -0.24
N LYS A 139 -21.10 -0.60 0.06
CA LYS A 139 -20.16 -0.98 1.14
C LYS A 139 -18.70 -0.68 0.81
N LEU A 140 -18.39 -0.52 -0.48
CA LEU A 140 -17.04 -0.20 -0.97
C LEU A 140 -16.96 1.25 -1.47
N ASN A 141 -17.94 2.08 -1.11
CA ASN A 141 -18.04 3.45 -1.58
C ASN A 141 -17.41 4.47 -0.61
N GLU A 142 -16.25 4.12 -0.06
CA GLU A 142 -15.44 4.92 0.85
C GLU A 142 -13.95 4.82 0.48
N GLY A 143 -13.12 5.73 0.99
CA GLY A 143 -11.67 5.68 0.78
C GLY A 143 -11.20 6.10 -0.61
N PHE A 144 -11.89 7.05 -1.27
CA PHE A 144 -11.53 7.55 -2.59
C PHE A 144 -10.80 8.91 -2.53
N PRO A 145 -9.89 9.21 -3.47
CA PRO A 145 -9.49 8.39 -4.63
C PRO A 145 -8.75 7.10 -4.23
N ARG A 146 -8.91 6.03 -5.00
CA ARG A 146 -8.37 4.70 -4.63
C ARG A 146 -7.63 4.04 -5.79
N ILE A 147 -6.42 3.52 -5.56
CA ILE A 147 -5.77 2.62 -6.52
C ILE A 147 -6.54 1.30 -6.56
N ILE A 148 -6.89 0.82 -7.74
CA ILE A 148 -7.60 -0.44 -7.91
C ILE A 148 -7.13 -1.21 -9.15
N PHE A 149 -7.34 -2.52 -9.13
CA PHE A 149 -7.00 -3.44 -10.21
C PHE A 149 -8.29 -4.05 -10.77
N THR A 150 -8.48 -3.96 -12.08
CA THR A 150 -9.76 -4.26 -12.74
C THR A 150 -9.56 -4.98 -14.08
N GLY A 151 -10.62 -5.59 -14.61
CA GLY A 151 -10.58 -6.21 -15.93
C GLY A 151 -11.83 -7.04 -16.23
N PRO A 152 -11.90 -7.66 -17.43
CA PRO A 152 -13.08 -8.41 -17.89
C PRO A 152 -13.54 -9.52 -16.94
N ASP A 153 -12.62 -10.22 -16.29
CA ASP A 153 -12.92 -11.34 -15.38
C ASP A 153 -13.08 -10.93 -13.91
N ALA A 154 -13.09 -9.61 -13.63
CA ALA A 154 -13.08 -9.04 -12.29
C ALA A 154 -11.98 -9.67 -11.40
N PRO A 155 -10.69 -9.45 -11.76
CA PRO A 155 -9.56 -10.10 -11.11
C PRO A 155 -9.53 -9.77 -9.61
N LEU A 156 -9.10 -10.74 -8.82
CA LEU A 156 -8.80 -10.58 -7.41
C LEU A 156 -7.28 -10.44 -7.26
N THR A 157 -6.81 -9.38 -6.61
CA THR A 157 -5.38 -9.12 -6.38
C THR A 157 -5.12 -8.86 -4.89
N ASP A 158 -3.87 -8.67 -4.49
CA ASP A 158 -3.56 -8.32 -3.10
C ASP A 158 -4.10 -6.94 -2.70
N GLY A 159 -4.73 -6.89 -1.53
CA GLY A 159 -5.43 -5.71 -1.03
C GLY A 159 -4.51 -4.56 -0.63
N HIS A 160 -3.25 -4.83 -0.31
CA HIS A 160 -2.28 -3.78 0.03
C HIS A 160 -1.97 -2.88 -1.18
N PHE A 161 -2.13 -3.37 -2.41
CA PHE A 161 -2.00 -2.53 -3.60
C PHE A 161 -3.18 -1.56 -3.78
N TRP A 162 -4.30 -1.78 -3.08
CA TRP A 162 -5.52 -1.00 -3.24
C TRP A 162 -5.58 0.23 -2.32
N VAL A 163 -4.55 1.08 -2.43
CA VAL A 163 -4.33 2.26 -1.56
C VAL A 163 -5.53 3.19 -1.59
N LYS A 164 -6.10 3.46 -0.41
CA LYS A 164 -7.26 4.35 -0.20
C LYS A 164 -6.80 5.80 -0.01
N ASP A 165 -7.75 6.73 -0.22
CA ASP A 165 -7.59 8.16 0.07
C ASP A 165 -6.28 8.73 -0.52
N VAL A 166 -5.98 8.34 -1.75
CA VAL A 166 -4.75 8.71 -2.48
C VAL A 166 -4.66 10.23 -2.56
N ALA A 167 -3.56 10.78 -2.01
CA ALA A 167 -3.27 12.20 -1.99
C ALA A 167 -2.14 12.58 -2.95
N ARG A 168 -1.11 11.72 -3.06
CA ARG A 168 0.07 11.96 -3.90
C ARG A 168 0.52 10.70 -4.64
N LEU A 169 0.96 10.91 -5.88
CA LEU A 169 1.64 9.95 -6.73
C LEU A 169 3.00 10.51 -7.13
N ARG A 170 4.09 9.89 -6.69
CA ARG A 170 5.45 10.35 -6.95
C ARG A 170 6.21 9.31 -7.76
N VAL A 171 6.74 9.72 -8.90
CA VAL A 171 7.67 8.90 -9.66
C VAL A 171 9.03 8.92 -8.96
N VAL A 172 9.56 7.73 -8.69
CA VAL A 172 10.86 7.51 -8.05
C VAL A 172 11.69 6.56 -8.90
N PRO A 173 13.02 6.44 -8.68
CA PRO A 173 13.82 5.42 -9.35
C PRO A 173 13.26 4.01 -9.13
N ALA A 174 13.53 3.10 -10.07
CA ALA A 174 13.10 1.71 -9.98
C ALA A 174 13.45 1.07 -8.63
N VAL A 175 12.56 0.20 -8.18
CA VAL A 175 12.74 -0.64 -6.99
C VAL A 175 12.73 -2.10 -7.41
N SER A 176 13.64 -2.90 -6.87
CA SER A 176 13.70 -4.34 -7.13
C SER A 176 12.71 -5.08 -6.23
N GLY A 177 12.10 -6.13 -6.76
CA GLY A 177 11.40 -7.12 -5.93
C GLY A 177 12.38 -7.93 -5.09
N TRP A 178 11.99 -8.26 -3.87
CA TRP A 178 12.73 -9.15 -2.98
C TRP A 178 11.74 -9.84 -2.04
N GLU A 179 12.19 -10.96 -1.47
CA GLU A 179 11.40 -11.82 -0.60
C GLU A 179 12.25 -12.30 0.58
N ILE A 180 11.62 -12.39 1.75
CA ILE A 180 12.18 -13.08 2.93
C ILE A 180 11.33 -14.32 3.17
N LYS A 181 11.98 -15.49 3.21
CA LYS A 181 11.31 -16.73 3.63
C LYS A 181 11.14 -16.75 5.14
N LEU A 182 9.98 -17.20 5.61
CA LEU A 182 9.66 -17.35 7.01
C LEU A 182 9.30 -18.82 7.26
N GLU A 183 9.96 -19.46 8.22
CA GLU A 183 9.77 -20.87 8.53
C GLU A 183 9.55 -21.05 10.04
N GLY A 184 8.46 -21.72 10.44
CA GLY A 184 8.16 -22.03 11.83
C GLY A 184 7.07 -23.08 11.99
N LEU A 185 6.07 -22.81 12.83
CA LEU A 185 4.85 -23.64 12.88
C LEU A 185 4.11 -23.59 11.54
N GLU A 186 4.27 -22.49 10.82
CA GLU A 186 3.78 -22.27 9.47
C GLU A 186 4.91 -21.76 8.57
N GLU A 187 4.70 -21.79 7.26
CA GLU A 187 5.61 -21.20 6.28
C GLU A 187 4.94 -20.00 5.61
N ALA A 188 5.69 -18.92 5.43
CA ALA A 188 5.23 -17.73 4.76
C ALA A 188 6.35 -17.09 3.94
N VAL A 189 5.96 -16.22 3.00
CA VAL A 189 6.89 -15.38 2.24
C VAL A 189 6.50 -13.93 2.49
N MET A 190 7.47 -13.14 2.94
CA MET A 190 7.34 -11.69 3.06
C MET A 190 7.97 -11.03 1.85
N ASP A 191 7.14 -10.56 0.92
CA ASP A 191 7.61 -9.77 -0.23
C ASP A 191 7.80 -8.28 0.13
N ARG A 192 8.52 -7.56 -0.73
CA ARG A 192 8.76 -6.12 -0.59
C ARG A 192 7.49 -5.31 -0.34
N SER A 193 6.45 -5.52 -1.15
CA SER A 193 5.24 -4.69 -1.11
C SER A 193 4.46 -4.89 0.19
N THR A 194 4.39 -6.13 0.67
CA THR A 194 3.79 -6.50 1.96
C THR A 194 4.61 -5.94 3.12
N PHE A 195 5.94 -5.98 3.02
CA PHE A 195 6.82 -5.40 4.03
C PHE A 195 6.64 -3.88 4.13
N GLU A 196 6.69 -3.17 3.00
CA GLU A 196 6.46 -1.72 2.93
C GLU A 196 5.08 -1.36 3.51
N SER A 197 4.03 -2.08 3.11
CA SER A 197 2.68 -1.88 3.66
C SER A 197 2.63 -2.06 5.17
N THR A 198 3.41 -3.00 5.71
CA THR A 198 3.46 -3.28 7.14
C THR A 198 4.19 -2.16 7.88
N ALA A 199 5.29 -1.66 7.31
CA ALA A 199 6.13 -0.60 7.89
C ALA A 199 5.43 0.76 7.97
N THR A 200 4.56 1.06 7.01
CA THR A 200 3.95 2.38 6.83
C THR A 200 2.50 2.45 7.32
N CYS A 201 1.98 1.35 7.91
CA CYS A 201 0.63 1.29 8.43
C CYS A 201 0.43 2.33 9.56
N PRO A 202 -0.48 3.30 9.42
CA PRO A 202 -0.59 4.44 10.35
C PRO A 202 -1.31 4.10 11.66
N VAL A 203 -2.15 3.05 11.66
CA VAL A 203 -2.92 2.62 12.83
C VAL A 203 -2.73 1.11 12.99
N THR A 204 -1.73 0.74 13.79
CA THR A 204 -1.36 -0.67 13.94
C THR A 204 -0.73 -0.98 15.30
N PRO A 205 -0.89 -2.21 15.84
CA PRO A 205 -0.06 -2.71 16.94
C PRO A 205 1.42 -2.92 16.59
N HIS A 206 1.82 -2.82 15.32
CA HIS A 206 3.18 -3.04 14.82
C HIS A 206 3.77 -1.76 14.19
N PRO A 207 4.02 -0.69 14.97
CA PRO A 207 4.49 0.57 14.41
C PRO A 207 5.84 0.40 13.69
N GLY A 208 6.00 1.09 12.56
CA GLY A 208 7.27 1.20 11.87
C GLY A 208 8.39 1.63 12.82
N ARG A 209 9.59 1.11 12.55
CA ARG A 209 10.79 1.35 13.35
C ARG A 209 11.69 2.34 12.65
N LYS A 210 12.29 3.22 13.47
CA LYS A 210 13.28 4.19 13.04
C LYS A 210 14.40 4.21 14.07
N TRP A 211 15.64 4.11 13.63
CA TRP A 211 16.80 4.17 14.50
C TRP A 211 17.88 5.05 13.90
N GLU A 212 18.28 6.06 14.67
CA GLU A 212 19.37 6.97 14.34
C GLU A 212 20.67 6.47 15.01
N THR A 213 21.73 6.34 14.22
CA THR A 213 23.06 5.90 14.67
C THR A 213 24.15 6.72 13.99
N GLU A 214 25.35 6.73 14.57
CA GLU A 214 26.53 7.35 13.97
C GLU A 214 27.30 6.34 13.11
N ALA A 215 27.61 6.73 11.88
CA ALA A 215 28.50 6.01 10.96
C ALA A 215 29.97 6.16 11.36
N LYS A 216 30.85 5.36 10.74
CA LYS A 216 32.30 5.38 11.03
C LYS A 216 32.97 6.71 10.71
N ASP A 217 32.42 7.47 9.77
CA ASP A 217 32.92 8.79 9.36
C ASP A 217 32.32 9.94 10.20
N GLY A 218 31.52 9.61 11.23
CA GLY A 218 30.86 10.59 12.09
C GLY A 218 29.55 11.14 11.51
N SER A 219 29.11 10.67 10.33
CA SER A 219 27.81 11.06 9.78
C SER A 219 26.66 10.33 10.48
N THR A 220 25.46 10.91 10.43
CA THR A 220 24.25 10.27 10.97
C THR A 220 23.62 9.35 9.93
N GLU A 221 23.33 8.11 10.33
CA GLU A 221 22.54 7.14 9.58
C GLU A 221 21.21 6.89 10.27
N VAL A 222 20.14 6.85 9.48
CA VAL A 222 18.78 6.60 9.96
C VAL A 222 18.24 5.36 9.27
N TYR A 223 18.04 4.28 10.01
CA TYR A 223 17.45 3.04 9.50
C TYR A 223 15.95 2.99 9.75
N GLU A 224 15.18 2.52 8.77
CA GLU A 224 13.71 2.44 8.87
C GLU A 224 13.19 1.06 8.42
N GLY A 225 12.22 0.50 9.13
CA GLY A 225 11.59 -0.79 8.77
C GLY A 225 10.64 -1.36 9.82
N ILE A 226 10.63 -2.67 10.05
CA ILE A 226 9.67 -3.36 10.94
C ILE A 226 10.36 -4.23 11.99
N GLY A 227 9.79 -4.31 13.19
CA GLY A 227 10.33 -5.14 14.28
C GLY A 227 10.43 -6.62 13.88
N LEU A 228 11.49 -7.31 14.30
CA LEU A 228 11.69 -8.73 14.00
C LEU A 228 10.51 -9.59 14.47
N TRP A 229 9.93 -9.24 15.61
CA TRP A 229 8.76 -9.92 16.17
C TRP A 229 7.53 -9.89 15.25
N VAL A 230 7.42 -8.89 14.36
CA VAL A 230 6.31 -8.79 13.41
C VAL A 230 6.41 -9.90 12.38
N LEU A 231 7.60 -10.18 11.83
CA LEU A 231 7.79 -11.27 10.88
C LEU A 231 7.64 -12.63 11.56
N VAL A 232 8.12 -12.76 12.80
CA VAL A 232 7.93 -13.99 13.59
C VAL A 232 6.45 -14.29 13.82
N SER A 233 5.61 -13.27 14.04
CA SER A 233 4.16 -13.46 14.25
C SER A 233 3.42 -14.07 13.06
N MET A 234 4.04 -14.12 11.88
CA MET A 234 3.45 -14.73 10.70
C MET A 234 3.60 -16.26 10.67
N VAL A 235 4.48 -16.81 11.51
CA VAL A 235 4.88 -18.23 11.47
C VAL A 235 4.96 -18.89 12.85
N ASP A 236 4.58 -18.16 13.91
CA ASP A 236 4.53 -18.65 15.29
C ASP A 236 3.14 -19.18 15.71
N GLY A 237 2.23 -19.33 14.74
CA GLY A 237 0.88 -19.89 14.93
C GLY A 237 -0.05 -19.03 15.77
N GLY A 238 0.29 -17.76 16.01
CA GLY A 238 -0.55 -16.84 16.74
C GLY A 238 -1.54 -16.09 15.84
N ASP A 239 -2.83 -16.32 16.08
CA ASP A 239 -3.90 -15.69 15.29
C ASP A 239 -4.82 -14.81 16.14
N ALA A 240 -5.21 -13.67 15.57
CA ALA A 240 -6.34 -12.90 16.08
C ALA A 240 -7.66 -13.44 15.48
N PRO A 241 -8.80 -13.37 16.21
CA PRO A 241 -10.11 -13.78 15.69
C PRO A 241 -10.54 -13.10 14.38
N GLU A 242 -9.93 -11.96 14.06
CA GLU A 242 -10.20 -11.18 12.85
C GLU A 242 -9.25 -11.52 11.67
N GLY A 243 -8.42 -12.56 11.83
CA GLY A 243 -7.51 -13.08 10.81
C GLY A 243 -6.22 -12.28 10.64
N HIS A 244 -5.91 -11.37 11.56
CA HIS A 244 -4.62 -10.68 11.62
C HIS A 244 -3.61 -11.53 12.39
N TYR A 245 -2.39 -11.67 11.86
CA TYR A 245 -1.28 -12.29 12.58
C TYR A 245 -1.07 -11.59 13.92
N ARG A 246 -0.89 -12.39 14.97
CA ARG A 246 -0.66 -11.90 16.33
C ARG A 246 0.47 -12.71 16.95
N PHE A 247 1.51 -12.04 17.40
CA PHE A 247 2.63 -12.71 18.06
C PHE A 247 2.18 -13.66 19.18
N ASN A 248 2.60 -14.92 19.10
CA ASN A 248 2.25 -15.98 20.03
C ASN A 248 3.09 -15.88 21.30
N ARG A 249 2.58 -15.10 22.27
CA ARG A 249 3.29 -14.87 23.53
C ARG A 249 3.47 -16.13 24.35
N GLU A 250 2.49 -17.03 24.37
CA GLU A 250 2.58 -18.28 25.14
C GLU A 250 3.70 -19.18 24.61
N LEU A 251 3.80 -19.31 23.29
CA LEU A 251 4.90 -20.01 22.64
C LEU A 251 6.25 -19.34 22.91
N ALA A 252 6.30 -18.01 22.82
CA ALA A 252 7.52 -17.25 23.08
C ALA A 252 7.98 -17.36 24.54
N ASP A 253 7.07 -17.38 25.50
CA ASP A 253 7.36 -17.58 26.92
C ASP A 253 7.82 -19.01 27.21
N ALA A 254 7.27 -20.02 26.52
CA ALA A 254 7.71 -21.41 26.59
C ALA A 254 9.14 -21.62 26.06
N GLY A 255 9.57 -20.77 25.12
CA GLY A 255 10.95 -20.67 24.66
C GLY A 255 11.22 -21.41 23.36
N TYR A 256 11.79 -20.68 22.41
CA TYR A 256 12.34 -21.21 21.16
C TYR A 256 13.46 -20.27 20.68
N LYS A 257 14.09 -20.60 19.55
CA LYS A 257 15.11 -19.75 18.94
C LYS A 257 14.64 -19.18 17.61
N VAL A 258 15.03 -17.94 17.36
CA VAL A 258 14.85 -17.23 16.08
C VAL A 258 16.21 -17.11 15.42
N GLN A 259 16.36 -17.73 14.25
CA GLN A 259 17.54 -17.63 13.41
C GLN A 259 17.28 -16.72 12.23
N VAL A 260 18.15 -15.73 12.01
CA VAL A 260 18.07 -14.79 10.88
C VAL A 260 19.29 -15.03 9.99
N PHE A 261 19.03 -15.45 8.75
CA PHE A 261 20.05 -15.83 7.77
C PHE A 261 20.24 -14.75 6.71
N ALA A 262 21.49 -14.41 6.45
CA ALA A 262 21.92 -13.68 5.26
C ALA A 262 22.01 -14.61 4.04
N GLU A 263 21.97 -14.03 2.85
CA GLU A 263 22.24 -14.75 1.59
C GLU A 263 23.64 -15.38 1.55
N ASP A 264 24.64 -14.78 2.23
CA ASP A 264 26.02 -15.29 2.29
C ASP A 264 26.21 -16.45 3.29
N GLY A 265 25.15 -16.85 3.99
CA GLY A 265 25.16 -17.93 4.99
C GLY A 265 25.51 -17.48 6.41
N HIS A 266 25.76 -16.19 6.65
CA HIS A 266 25.87 -15.66 8.02
C HIS A 266 24.54 -15.81 8.77
N VAL A 267 24.61 -16.13 10.07
CA VAL A 267 23.42 -16.37 10.91
C VAL A 267 23.55 -15.61 12.21
N ALA A 268 22.49 -14.88 12.57
CA ALA A 268 22.28 -14.38 13.92
C ALA A 268 21.18 -15.21 14.61
N GLU A 269 21.39 -15.56 15.87
CA GLU A 269 20.44 -16.34 16.67
C GLU A 269 19.99 -15.52 17.88
N PHE A 270 18.70 -15.58 18.18
CA PHE A 270 18.06 -14.91 19.31
C PHE A 270 17.15 -15.88 20.04
N SER A 271 16.97 -15.70 21.34
CA SER A 271 15.86 -16.33 22.06
C SER A 271 14.53 -15.68 21.71
N SER A 272 13.44 -16.44 21.79
CA SER A 272 12.08 -15.92 21.62
C SER A 272 11.77 -14.76 22.58
N GLN A 273 12.33 -14.78 23.79
CA GLN A 273 12.15 -13.72 24.78
C GLN A 273 12.89 -12.42 24.42
N GLU A 274 14.05 -12.51 23.77
CA GLU A 274 14.74 -11.32 23.23
C GLU A 274 13.96 -10.67 22.09
N VAL A 275 13.24 -11.47 21.30
CA VAL A 275 12.46 -10.99 20.16
C VAL A 275 11.10 -10.46 20.59
N ALA A 276 10.45 -11.07 21.58
CA ALA A 276 9.06 -10.80 21.96
C ALA A 276 8.76 -9.31 22.17
N TYR A 277 7.99 -8.72 21.24
CA TYR A 277 7.64 -7.29 21.20
C TYR A 277 8.84 -6.34 21.29
N ASN A 278 10.04 -6.82 20.98
CA ASN A 278 11.25 -6.03 21.03
C ASN A 278 11.36 -5.20 19.75
N ASN A 279 11.07 -3.91 19.92
CA ASN A 279 11.08 -2.92 18.88
C ASN A 279 12.49 -2.38 18.57
N ASP A 280 13.50 -2.79 19.34
CA ASP A 280 14.89 -2.37 19.18
C ASP A 280 15.71 -3.40 18.38
N ILE A 281 15.09 -4.51 17.96
CA ILE A 281 15.63 -5.48 17.01
C ILE A 281 14.67 -5.50 15.80
N PHE A 282 15.12 -4.97 14.67
CA PHE A 282 14.23 -4.76 13.53
C PHE A 282 14.93 -4.94 12.18
N LEU A 283 14.13 -5.26 11.17
CA LEU A 283 14.56 -5.38 9.79
C LEU A 283 14.38 -4.02 9.14
N ALA A 284 15.46 -3.41 8.68
CA ALA A 284 15.44 -2.16 7.93
C ALA A 284 15.45 -2.43 6.42
N TYR A 285 14.66 -1.66 5.69
CA TYR A 285 14.65 -1.65 4.21
C TYR A 285 15.05 -0.27 3.65
N LEU A 286 15.09 0.76 4.50
CA LEU A 286 15.61 2.07 4.16
C LEU A 286 16.77 2.48 5.08
N LYS A 287 17.71 3.24 4.50
CA LYS A 287 18.73 4.01 5.19
C LYS A 287 18.67 5.44 4.65
N ASN A 288 18.49 6.41 5.55
CA ASN A 288 18.35 7.83 5.23
C ASN A 288 17.22 8.11 4.21
N GLY A 289 16.07 7.43 4.37
CA GLY A 289 14.91 7.57 3.50
C GLY A 289 15.08 7.02 2.08
N LYS A 290 16.10 6.20 1.83
CA LYS A 290 16.37 5.54 0.54
C LYS A 290 16.52 4.03 0.73
N PRO A 291 16.20 3.22 -0.29
CA PRO A 291 16.53 1.79 -0.27
C PRO A 291 17.98 1.54 0.12
N LEU A 292 18.22 0.45 0.84
CA LEU A 292 19.57 0.00 1.16
C LEU A 292 20.40 -0.24 -0.12
N ASP A 293 21.69 0.07 -0.04
CA ASP A 293 22.64 -0.23 -1.12
C ASP A 293 22.93 -1.75 -1.21
N GLU A 294 23.59 -2.17 -2.29
CA GLU A 294 23.89 -3.59 -2.55
C GLU A 294 24.75 -4.26 -1.46
N ASP A 295 25.52 -3.48 -0.68
CA ASP A 295 26.36 -4.00 0.39
C ASP A 295 25.57 -4.33 1.67
N GLU A 296 24.34 -3.83 1.80
CA GLU A 296 23.52 -3.96 3.00
C GLU A 296 22.14 -4.56 2.75
N GLY A 297 21.56 -4.24 1.61
CA GLY A 297 20.19 -4.52 1.23
C GLY A 297 19.97 -5.92 0.64
N PRO A 298 18.74 -6.23 0.23
CA PRO A 298 17.56 -5.35 0.24
C PRO A 298 16.97 -5.11 1.64
N VAL A 299 17.27 -6.00 2.59
CA VAL A 299 16.83 -5.91 3.98
C VAL A 299 17.98 -6.24 4.92
N LYS A 300 18.11 -5.46 6.00
CA LYS A 300 19.18 -5.61 7.00
C LYS A 300 18.61 -5.69 8.41
N LEU A 301 19.02 -6.68 9.20
CA LEU A 301 18.76 -6.73 10.64
C LEU A 301 19.66 -5.73 11.39
N VAL A 302 19.02 -4.78 12.07
CA VAL A 302 19.66 -3.66 12.78
C VAL A 302 18.89 -3.31 14.05
N GLY A 303 19.46 -2.38 14.82
CA GLY A 303 18.78 -1.74 15.93
C GLY A 303 19.63 -1.72 17.21
N PRO A 304 19.28 -0.85 18.18
CA PRO A 304 20.04 -0.69 19.40
C PRO A 304 19.89 -1.88 20.37
N GLY A 305 18.90 -2.75 20.15
CA GLY A 305 18.63 -3.94 20.95
C GLY A 305 19.44 -5.16 20.52
N LEU A 306 20.26 -5.06 19.47
CA LEU A 306 21.13 -6.17 19.07
C LEU A 306 22.17 -6.50 20.15
N PRO A 307 22.35 -7.78 20.54
CA PRO A 307 23.29 -8.15 21.60
C PRO A 307 24.74 -7.77 21.30
N SER A 308 25.11 -7.76 20.02
CA SER A 308 26.40 -7.22 19.55
C SER A 308 26.35 -6.89 18.06
N LYS A 309 27.36 -6.17 17.56
CA LYS A 309 27.50 -5.85 16.13
C LYS A 309 27.51 -7.08 15.21
N LYS A 310 27.90 -8.26 15.71
CA LYS A 310 27.89 -9.52 14.95
C LYS A 310 26.48 -10.06 14.68
N HIS A 311 25.49 -9.60 15.44
CA HIS A 311 24.08 -9.95 15.22
C HIS A 311 23.43 -9.09 14.13
N SER A 312 24.11 -8.07 13.60
CA SER A 312 23.61 -7.40 12.40
C SER A 312 23.77 -8.36 11.22
N VAL A 313 22.69 -8.53 10.46
CA VAL A 313 22.62 -9.43 9.30
C VAL A 313 22.26 -8.57 8.10
N LYS A 314 23.11 -8.56 7.08
CA LYS A 314 22.85 -7.89 5.81
C LYS A 314 22.18 -8.86 4.85
N GLN A 315 21.47 -8.35 3.85
CA GLN A 315 20.87 -9.18 2.80
C GLN A 315 20.07 -10.36 3.39
N VAL A 316 19.16 -10.06 4.33
CA VAL A 316 18.38 -11.09 5.03
C VAL A 316 17.48 -11.82 4.04
N ALA A 317 17.59 -13.15 3.99
CA ALA A 317 16.86 -14.00 3.04
C ALA A 317 15.91 -14.99 3.72
N LEU A 318 16.19 -15.39 4.96
CA LEU A 318 15.41 -16.37 5.71
C LEU A 318 15.37 -16.02 7.20
N ILE A 319 14.19 -16.18 7.79
CA ILE A 319 13.97 -16.20 9.23
C ILE A 319 13.35 -17.54 9.60
N ARG A 320 13.96 -18.26 10.54
CA ARG A 320 13.53 -19.60 10.96
C ARG A 320 13.36 -19.68 12.47
N LEU A 321 12.23 -20.25 12.89
CA LEU A 321 11.96 -20.66 14.25
C LEU A 321 12.43 -22.10 14.45
N VAL A 322 13.29 -22.34 15.44
CA VAL A 322 13.82 -23.67 15.76
C VAL A 322 13.71 -23.95 17.25
N GLU A 323 13.84 -25.24 17.62
CA GLU A 323 13.68 -25.69 19.01
C GLU A 323 12.30 -25.30 19.56
N LEU A 324 11.26 -25.38 18.73
CA LEU A 324 9.88 -25.12 19.12
C LEU A 324 9.42 -26.15 20.17
N PRO A 325 8.78 -25.73 21.26
CA PRO A 325 8.24 -26.63 22.27
C PRO A 325 7.05 -27.43 21.72
N GLU A 326 6.86 -28.64 22.24
CA GLU A 326 5.75 -29.53 21.89
C GLU A 326 4.37 -29.02 22.38
#